data_AF-A0A2N2Y286-F1
#
_entry.id   AF-A0A2N2Y286-F1
#
_cell.length_a   1.000
_cell.length_b   1.000
_cell.length_c   1.000
_cell.angle_alpha   90.00
_cell.angle_beta   90.00
_cell.angle_gamma   90.00
#
_symmetry.space_group_name_H-M   'P 1'
#
loop_
_entity.id
_entity.type
_entity.pdbx_description
1 polymer ?
#
loop_
_entity_poly.entity_id
_entity_poly.type
_entity_poly.pdbx_seq_one_letter_code
_entity_poly.pdbx_strand_id
1 'polypeptide(L)' 'MKKLLTILFAVAFIGAMTVSCKEDCKNCKTKTTNNATGDVTEGSSSEYCDEQLDQVENEAPTTVGDNTSTWVCE' A
#
# COMPACT_ATOMS: atom_id res chain seq x y z
N MET A 1 -20.24 30.99 -4.46
CA MET A 1 -20.88 29.69 -4.76
C MET A 1 -19.93 28.57 -4.33
N LYS A 2 -20.47 27.56 -3.62
CA LYS A 2 -19.91 26.27 -3.12
C LYS A 2 -18.47 25.93 -3.56
N LYS A 3 -17.51 25.84 -2.63
CA LYS A 3 -17.08 24.64 -1.85
C LYS A 3 -16.66 23.46 -2.74
N LEU A 4 -15.36 23.19 -2.79
CA LEU A 4 -14.81 21.84 -2.91
C LEU A 4 -13.52 21.76 -2.08
N LEU A 5 -13.71 21.31 -0.85
CA LEU A 5 -12.72 20.75 0.05
C LEU A 5 -12.28 19.40 -0.54
N THR A 6 -10.97 19.18 -0.68
CA THR A 6 -10.44 17.83 -0.86
C THR A 6 -9.13 17.67 -0.07
N ILE A 7 -9.30 17.18 1.17
CA ILE A 7 -8.54 16.09 1.81
C ILE A 7 -7.01 16.28 1.90
N LEU A 8 -6.49 16.85 2.99
CA LEU A 8 -6.05 16.19 4.24
C LEU A 8 -4.90 15.17 4.10
N PHE A 9 -3.76 15.59 4.65
CA PHE A 9 -2.82 14.82 5.47
C PHE A 9 -2.08 13.63 4.83
N ALA A 10 -0.88 13.89 4.33
CA ALA A 10 0.21 12.92 4.34
C ALA A 10 1.22 13.34 5.42
N VAL A 11 0.94 12.98 6.69
CA VAL A 11 1.96 12.98 7.73
C VAL A 11 2.80 11.73 7.49
N ALA A 12 3.95 11.91 6.84
CA ALA A 12 5.00 10.91 6.81
C ALA A 12 5.59 10.83 8.23
N PHE A 13 5.08 9.87 9.01
CA PHE A 13 5.58 9.56 10.34
C PHE A 13 6.99 8.97 10.19
N ILE A 14 7.99 9.72 10.63
CA ILE A 14 9.36 9.24 10.78
C ILE A 14 9.34 8.30 11.99
N GLY A 15 9.13 7.00 11.75
CA GLY A 15 9.22 5.94 12.74
C GLY A 15 10.64 5.38 12.76
N ALA A 16 11.38 5.69 13.82
CA ALA A 16 12.65 5.06 14.13
C ALA A 16 12.47 3.52 14.22
N MET A 17 13.29 2.76 13.49
CA MET A 17 13.38 1.31 13.73
C MET A 17 14.66 1.01 14.50
N THR A 18 14.46 0.79 15.79
CA THR A 18 15.28 -0.06 16.64
C THR A 18 15.51 -1.40 15.93
N VAL A 19 16.74 -1.93 15.97
CA VAL A 19 17.09 -3.26 15.49
C VAL A 19 16.44 -4.30 16.41
N SER A 20 15.15 -4.55 16.24
CA SER A 20 14.53 -5.81 16.64
C SER A 20 14.84 -6.83 15.55
N CYS A 21 15.29 -8.03 15.92
CA CYS A 21 15.39 -9.13 14.97
C CYS A 21 13.99 -9.36 14.38
N LYS A 22 13.79 -8.93 13.15
CA LYS A 22 12.57 -9.16 12.39
C LYS A 22 12.56 -10.62 11.95
N GLU A 23 11.52 -11.37 12.29
CA GLU A 23 11.48 -12.81 12.08
C GLU A 23 10.81 -13.18 10.74
N ASP A 24 9.80 -12.42 10.32
CA ASP A 24 9.14 -12.57 9.02
C ASP A 24 9.22 -11.27 8.24
N CYS A 25 9.98 -11.26 7.15
CA CYS A 25 10.18 -10.12 6.26
C CYS A 25 9.87 -10.52 4.82
N LYS A 26 9.03 -9.74 4.14
CA LYS A 26 8.74 -9.90 2.72
C LYS A 26 8.82 -8.58 1.99
N ASN A 27 9.09 -8.66 0.70
CA ASN A 27 9.06 -7.49 -0.16
C ASN A 27 7.65 -7.32 -0.73
N CYS A 28 6.98 -6.24 -0.35
CA CYS A 28 5.64 -5.95 -0.80
C CYS A 28 5.63 -4.79 -1.79
N LYS A 29 4.78 -4.91 -2.81
CA LYS A 29 4.50 -3.87 -3.80
C LYS A 29 3.00 -3.71 -4.00
N THR A 30 2.59 -2.52 -4.42
CA THR A 30 1.22 -2.30 -4.86
C THR A 30 1.05 -2.77 -6.29
N LYS A 31 -0.05 -3.46 -6.57
CA LYS A 31 -0.45 -3.88 -7.91
C LYS A 31 -1.79 -3.24 -8.22
N THR A 32 -1.83 -2.37 -9.21
CA THR A 32 -3.05 -1.71 -9.67
C THR A 32 -3.48 -2.32 -10.99
N THR A 33 -4.69 -2.84 -11.03
CA THR A 33 -5.31 -3.41 -12.22
C THR A 33 -6.43 -2.51 -12.70
N ASN A 34 -6.41 -2.12 -13.98
CA ASN A 34 -7.54 -1.49 -14.63
C ASN A 34 -8.57 -2.56 -14.97
N ASN A 35 -9.73 -2.53 -14.32
CA ASN A 35 -10.79 -3.53 -14.48
C ASN A 35 -11.49 -3.46 -15.85
N ALA A 36 -11.36 -2.35 -16.58
CA ALA A 36 -11.96 -2.19 -17.91
C ALA A 36 -11.05 -2.75 -19.02
N THR A 37 -9.73 -2.57 -18.91
CA THR A 37 -8.76 -3.00 -19.94
C THR A 37 -7.97 -4.26 -19.56
N GLY A 38 -7.88 -4.57 -18.27
CA GLY A 38 -7.01 -5.60 -17.72
C GLY A 38 -5.56 -5.17 -17.55
N ASP A 39 -5.22 -3.91 -17.84
CA ASP A 39 -3.84 -3.42 -17.72
C ASP A 39 -3.38 -3.42 -16.27
N VAL A 40 -2.12 -3.79 -16.05
CA VAL A 40 -1.50 -3.88 -14.73
C VAL A 40 -0.36 -2.88 -14.62
N THR A 41 -0.37 -2.10 -13.55
CA THR A 41 0.75 -1.24 -13.13
C THR A 41 1.22 -1.65 -11.75
N GLU A 42 2.52 -1.87 -11.59
CA GLU A 42 3.13 -2.21 -10.31
C GLU A 42 3.87 -1.00 -9.71
N GLY A 43 3.72 -0.81 -8.41
CA GLY A 43 4.47 0.18 -7.64
C GLY A 43 5.87 -0.29 -7.27
N SER A 44 6.61 0.57 -6.58
CA SER A 44 7.92 0.21 -6.02
C SER A 44 7.77 -0.86 -4.94
N SER A 45 8.72 -1.79 -4.92
CA SER A 45 8.81 -2.82 -3.87
C SER A 45 9.50 -2.27 -2.63
N SER A 46 9.05 -2.65 -1.45
CA SER A 46 9.65 -2.29 -0.15
C SER A 46 9.53 -3.44 0.84
N GLU A 47 10.53 -3.58 1.71
CA GLU A 47 10.54 -4.65 2.71
C GLU A 47 9.67 -4.26 3.91
N TYR A 48 8.73 -5.14 4.26
CA TYR A 48 7.89 -5.04 5.45
C TYR A 48 8.09 -6.29 6.29
N CYS A 49 8.07 -6.12 7.61
CA CYS A 49 8.28 -7.25 8.52
C CYS A 49 7.32 -7.23 9.71
N ASP A 50 7.13 -8.40 10.31
CA ASP A 50 6.33 -8.63 11.50
C ASP A 50 4.93 -7.96 11.39
N GLU A 51 4.51 -7.17 12.37
CA GLU A 51 3.20 -6.51 12.37
C GLU A 51 2.98 -5.59 11.15
N GLN A 52 4.03 -5.00 10.59
CA GLN A 52 3.90 -4.19 9.38
C GLN A 52 3.59 -5.06 8.15
N LEU A 53 4.18 -6.25 8.08
CA LEU A 53 3.88 -7.22 7.03
C LEU A 53 2.44 -7.72 7.17
N ASP A 54 2.02 -8.06 8.39
CA ASP A 54 0.64 -8.47 8.67
C ASP A 54 -0.37 -7.39 8.27
N GLN A 55 -0.10 -6.13 8.59
CA GLN A 55 -0.97 -5.02 8.20
C GLN A 55 -1.10 -4.88 6.68
N VAL A 56 0.01 -5.01 5.95
CA VAL A 56 0.05 -4.90 4.48
C VAL A 56 -0.65 -6.09 3.81
N GLU A 57 -0.40 -7.32 4.28
CA GLU A 57 -1.03 -8.53 3.70
C GLU A 57 -2.54 -8.60 3.97
N ASN A 58 -3.01 -8.00 5.07
CA ASN A 58 -4.43 -7.94 5.41
C ASN A 58 -5.14 -6.67 4.89
N GLU A 59 -4.44 -5.78 4.19
CA GLU A 59 -5.05 -4.57 3.64
C GLU A 59 -6.02 -4.92 2.51
N ALA A 60 -7.27 -4.49 2.65
CA ALA A 60 -8.30 -4.76 1.66
C ALA A 60 -8.00 -4.03 0.32
N PRO A 61 -8.36 -4.62 -0.83
CA PRO A 61 -8.28 -3.95 -2.12
C PRO A 61 -9.00 -2.59 -2.10
N THR A 62 -8.37 -1.57 -2.68
CA THR A 62 -8.98 -0.25 -2.86
C THR A 62 -9.35 -0.04 -4.32
N THR A 63 -10.55 0.46 -4.58
CA THR A 63 -11.01 0.71 -5.95
C THR A 63 -11.32 2.20 -6.14
N VAL A 64 -10.72 2.80 -7.16
CA VAL A 64 -10.94 4.20 -7.55
C VAL A 64 -11.20 4.27 -9.05
N GLY A 65 -12.45 4.54 -9.42
CA GLY A 65 -12.90 4.45 -10.81
C GLY A 65 -12.76 3.01 -11.31
N ASP A 66 -12.13 2.82 -12.46
CA ASP A 66 -11.88 1.50 -13.04
C ASP A 66 -10.63 0.81 -12.47
N ASN A 67 -9.88 1.43 -11.57
CA ASN A 67 -8.63 0.86 -11.06
C ASN A 67 -8.83 0.23 -9.68
N THR A 68 -8.42 -1.03 -9.53
CA THR A 68 -8.32 -1.72 -8.23
C THR A 68 -6.86 -1.92 -7.86
N SER A 69 -6.46 -1.42 -6.70
CA SER A 69 -5.12 -1.58 -6.13
C SER A 69 -5.12 -2.59 -5.00
N THR A 70 -4.16 -3.51 -5.02
CA THR A 70 -3.94 -4.52 -3.98
C THR A 70 -2.47 -4.56 -3.59
N TRP A 71 -2.17 -5.03 -2.38
CA TRP A 71 -0.81 -5.38 -2.02
C TRP A 71 -0.48 -6.82 -2.45
N VAL A 72 0.76 -7.02 -2.88
CA VAL A 72 1.34 -8.32 -3.20
C VAL A 72 2.70 -8.39 -2.55
N CYS A 73 2.90 -9.38 -1.69
CA CYS A 73 4.15 -9.63 -0.96
C CYS A 73 4.80 -10.94 -1.44
N GLU A 74 6.13 -10.92 -1.59
CA GLU A 74 6.97 -12.03 -2.06
C GLU A 74 8.13 -12.31 -1.10
#